data_AF-A0A842RYZ5-F1
#
_entry.id   AF-A0A842RYZ5-F1
#
_cell.length_a   1.000
_cell.length_b   1.000
_cell.length_c   1.000
_cell.angle_alpha   90.00
_cell.angle_beta   90.00
_cell.angle_gamma   90.00
#
_symmetry.space_group_name_H-M   'P 1'
#
loop_
_entity.id
_entity.type
_entity.pdbx_description
1 polymer ?
#
loop_
_entity_poly.entity_id
_entity_poly.type
_entity_poly.pdbx_seq_one_letter_code
_entity_poly.pdbx_strand_id
1 'polypeptide(L)'
;MIYIIIGGQGSGKTLITTLLCSMSPFPVFSNTPLNIPQYRELKLESFVDMPEFAVMVIDEAYTSIDSRTSMSARNIRLTQQAFQMRKATRTLFITAQQQKAIDSRYRKEWNRLIFCSRVPDNSKAEEKWDFQYQFTIKDLAGRIFNSQISLKFADVKKYFSLFDTYHIVEPIDKDLLEYKMIRKNADAYFQKCNEIAEIVRENIGDERPTRSRVRAEVFKAGFLRYYYEDVYLILNDKISDV
;
A
#
# COMPACT_ATOMS: atom_id res chain seq x y z
N MET A 1 -16.97 -6.73 -2.22
CA MET A 1 -16.37 -7.87 -2.95
C MET A 1 -14.85 -7.84 -2.83
N ILE A 2 -14.19 -9.00 -2.74
CA ILE A 2 -12.74 -9.12 -2.66
C ILE A 2 -12.21 -9.81 -3.92
N TYR A 3 -11.29 -9.14 -4.60
CA TYR A 3 -10.57 -9.60 -5.78
C TYR A 3 -9.11 -9.80 -5.41
N ILE A 4 -8.59 -11.02 -5.63
CA ILE A 4 -7.16 -11.29 -5.51
C ILE A 4 -6.59 -11.43 -6.93
N ILE A 5 -5.51 -10.72 -7.24
CA ILE A 5 -4.92 -10.62 -8.57
C ILE A 5 -3.47 -11.08 -8.49
N ILE A 6 -3.15 -12.23 -9.07
CA ILE A 6 -1.87 -12.91 -8.93
C ILE A 6 -1.15 -13.01 -10.27
N GLY A 7 0.17 -12.83 -10.28
CA GLY A 7 0.98 -13.00 -11.48
C GLY A 7 2.38 -12.44 -11.34
N GLY A 8 3.28 -12.87 -12.22
CA GLY A 8 4.68 -12.43 -12.24
C GLY A 8 4.85 -10.91 -12.47
N GLN A 9 6.10 -10.45 -12.37
CA GLN A 9 6.40 -9.06 -12.72
C GLN A 9 5.98 -8.78 -14.16
N GLY A 10 5.32 -7.63 -14.35
CA GLY A 10 4.90 -7.20 -15.66
C GLY A 10 3.66 -7.90 -16.24
N SER A 11 3.10 -8.93 -15.59
CA SER A 11 1.99 -9.73 -16.16
C SER A 11 0.65 -9.01 -16.33
N GLY A 12 0.61 -7.68 -16.15
CA GLY A 12 -0.57 -6.87 -16.35
C GLY A 12 -1.51 -6.81 -15.15
N LYS A 13 -1.03 -7.14 -13.94
CA LYS A 13 -1.79 -7.02 -12.68
C LYS A 13 -2.27 -5.58 -12.45
N THR A 14 -1.34 -4.63 -12.48
CA THR A 14 -1.66 -3.20 -12.32
C THR A 14 -2.54 -2.72 -13.48
N LEU A 15 -2.27 -3.15 -14.72
CA LEU A 15 -3.11 -2.84 -15.88
C LEU A 15 -4.58 -3.25 -15.68
N ILE A 16 -4.87 -4.52 -15.36
CA ILE A 16 -6.25 -4.98 -15.19
C ILE A 16 -6.93 -4.31 -13.99
N THR A 17 -6.17 -4.08 -12.93
CA THR A 17 -6.68 -3.38 -11.73
C THR A 17 -7.07 -1.95 -12.06
N THR A 18 -6.19 -1.20 -12.74
CA THR A 18 -6.45 0.18 -13.16
C THR A 18 -7.62 0.26 -14.13
N LEU A 19 -7.75 -0.67 -15.08
CA LEU A 19 -8.89 -0.75 -15.98
C LEU A 19 -10.20 -0.92 -15.20
N LEU A 20 -10.26 -1.89 -14.28
CA LEU A 20 -11.43 -2.12 -13.43
C LEU A 20 -11.76 -0.90 -12.56
N CYS A 21 -10.75 -0.20 -12.05
CA CYS A 21 -10.93 1.02 -11.27
C CYS A 21 -11.44 2.18 -12.13
N SER A 22 -10.94 2.36 -13.35
CA SER A 22 -11.35 3.43 -14.26
C SER A 22 -12.81 3.36 -14.69
N MET A 23 -13.40 2.16 -14.67
CA MET A 23 -14.81 1.92 -14.94
C MET A 23 -15.71 2.13 -13.71
N SER A 24 -15.12 2.35 -12.53
CA SER A 24 -15.88 2.54 -11.30
C SER A 24 -16.45 3.97 -11.21
N PRO A 25 -17.73 4.14 -10.85
CA PRO A 25 -18.28 5.46 -10.56
C PRO A 25 -17.89 5.96 -9.15
N PHE A 26 -17.21 5.14 -8.34
CA PHE A 26 -16.93 5.41 -6.94
C PHE A 26 -15.48 5.87 -6.71
N PRO A 27 -15.20 6.55 -5.57
CA PRO A 27 -13.84 6.87 -5.16
C PRO A 27 -12.93 5.62 -5.13
N VAL A 28 -11.71 5.75 -5.65
CA VAL A 28 -10.71 4.69 -5.72
C VAL A 28 -9.54 5.03 -4.81
N PHE A 29 -9.39 4.29 -3.72
CA PHE A 29 -8.27 4.41 -2.79
C PHE A 29 -7.17 3.42 -3.15
N SER A 30 -5.97 3.88 -3.47
CA SER A 30 -4.84 2.98 -3.80
C SER A 30 -3.52 3.43 -3.18
N ASN A 31 -2.70 2.47 -2.77
CA ASN A 31 -1.29 2.68 -2.41
C ASN A 31 -0.37 2.80 -3.64
N THR A 32 -0.92 2.70 -4.85
CA THR A 32 -0.24 3.00 -6.11
C THR A 32 -0.91 4.21 -6.76
N PRO A 33 -0.17 5.24 -7.17
CA PRO A 33 -0.72 6.38 -7.89
C PRO A 33 -1.42 5.96 -9.18
N LEU A 34 -2.68 6.36 -9.32
CA LEU A 34 -3.47 6.16 -10.53
C LEU A 34 -3.84 7.51 -11.13
N ASN A 35 -3.69 7.64 -12.44
CA ASN A 35 -4.10 8.81 -13.21
C ASN A 35 -5.55 8.66 -13.68
N ILE A 36 -6.48 8.61 -12.71
CA ILE A 36 -7.94 8.59 -12.94
C ILE A 36 -8.64 9.61 -12.02
N PRO A 37 -9.77 10.21 -12.43
CA PRO A 37 -10.41 11.30 -11.67
C PRO A 37 -10.83 10.92 -10.23
N GLN A 38 -11.18 9.66 -10.02
CA GLN A 38 -11.69 9.14 -8.74
C GLN A 38 -10.56 8.75 -7.77
N TYR A 39 -9.29 8.84 -8.18
CA TYR A 39 -8.16 8.40 -7.37
C TYR A 39 -8.01 9.20 -6.07
N ARG A 40 -7.73 8.49 -4.99
CA ARG A 40 -7.33 8.98 -3.68
C ARG A 40 -6.19 8.09 -3.17
N GLU A 41 -5.20 8.69 -2.54
CA GLU A 41 -4.12 7.95 -1.90
C GLU A 41 -4.68 7.10 -0.74
N LEU A 42 -4.25 5.85 -0.64
CA LEU A 42 -4.62 4.95 0.45
C LEU A 42 -3.68 5.14 1.65
N LYS A 43 -4.20 5.69 2.74
CA LYS A 43 -3.50 5.81 4.04
C LYS A 43 -4.15 4.89 5.07
N LEU A 44 -3.51 4.67 6.22
CA LEU A 44 -4.09 3.87 7.30
C LEU A 44 -5.43 4.45 7.78
N GLU A 45 -5.51 5.78 7.85
CA GLU A 45 -6.70 6.53 8.23
C GLU A 45 -7.84 6.34 7.23
N SER A 46 -7.52 6.19 5.94
CA SER A 46 -8.50 5.95 4.88
C SER A 46 -9.33 4.69 5.09
N PHE A 47 -8.84 3.71 5.86
CA PHE A 47 -9.62 2.52 6.17
C PHE A 47 -10.72 2.76 7.22
N VAL A 48 -10.58 3.80 8.05
CA VAL A 48 -11.57 4.17 9.06
C VAL A 48 -12.68 5.00 8.42
N ASP A 49 -12.30 5.99 7.62
CA ASP A 49 -13.21 6.99 7.07
C ASP A 49 -13.65 6.68 5.63
N MET A 50 -13.49 5.42 5.19
CA MET A 50 -13.87 5.03 3.84
C MET A 50 -15.39 5.22 3.63
N PRO A 51 -15.82 5.83 2.50
CA PRO A 51 -17.23 5.94 2.15
C PRO A 51 -17.91 4.57 2.03
N GLU A 52 -19.24 4.52 2.15
CA GLU A 52 -20.01 3.27 1.97
C GLU A 52 -19.77 2.63 0.59
N PHE A 53 -19.66 3.46 -0.46
CA PHE A 53 -19.36 3.04 -1.82
C PHE A 53 -17.95 3.49 -2.19
N ALA A 54 -17.03 2.54 -2.27
CA ALA A 54 -15.63 2.82 -2.57
C ALA A 54 -14.94 1.59 -3.17
N VAL A 55 -13.91 1.85 -3.97
CA VAL A 55 -12.94 0.84 -4.41
C VAL A 55 -11.66 1.06 -3.63
N MET A 56 -11.10 -0.02 -3.11
CA MET A 56 -9.80 -0.04 -2.49
C MET A 56 -8.87 -0.94 -3.29
N VAL A 57 -7.64 -0.51 -3.48
CA VAL A 57 -6.58 -1.25 -4.17
C VAL A 57 -5.37 -1.32 -3.25
N ILE A 58 -4.98 -2.54 -2.92
CA ILE A 58 -3.72 -2.85 -2.24
C ILE A 58 -2.83 -3.52 -3.29
N ASP A 59 -1.99 -2.74 -3.96
CA ASP A 59 -0.96 -3.24 -4.85
C ASP A 59 0.20 -3.82 -4.01
N GLU A 60 0.84 -4.87 -4.53
CA GLU A 60 1.89 -5.66 -3.88
C GLU A 60 1.60 -5.93 -2.40
N ALA A 61 0.55 -6.71 -2.15
CA ALA A 61 -0.06 -6.93 -0.84
C ALA A 61 0.88 -7.39 0.29
N TYR A 62 2.05 -7.94 -0.02
CA TYR A 62 3.07 -8.26 0.99
C TYR A 62 3.58 -7.02 1.74
N THR A 63 3.44 -5.83 1.16
CA THR A 63 3.80 -4.55 1.81
C THR A 63 2.89 -4.25 3.00
N SER A 64 1.62 -4.67 2.93
CA SER A 64 0.56 -4.19 3.82
C SER A 64 -0.10 -5.32 4.64
N ILE A 65 -0.32 -6.48 4.02
CA ILE A 65 -1.05 -7.63 4.58
C ILE A 65 -0.25 -8.95 4.42
N ASP A 66 1.04 -8.89 4.77
CA ASP A 66 1.96 -10.04 4.72
C ASP A 66 1.49 -11.19 5.61
N SER A 67 1.47 -12.41 5.08
CA SER A 67 1.14 -13.63 5.82
C SER A 67 2.05 -13.89 7.03
N ARG A 68 3.31 -13.45 6.98
CA ARG A 68 4.30 -13.60 8.08
C ARG A 68 3.99 -12.74 9.29
N THR A 69 3.21 -11.66 9.12
CA THR A 69 2.86 -10.71 10.19
C THR A 69 1.37 -10.75 10.53
N SER A 70 0.70 -11.88 10.28
CA SER A 70 -0.74 -12.08 10.49
C SER A 70 -1.25 -11.72 11.89
N MET A 71 -0.42 -11.88 12.92
CA MET A 71 -0.75 -11.53 14.32
C MET A 71 -0.46 -10.06 14.67
N SER A 72 0.09 -9.26 13.75
CA SER A 72 0.29 -7.84 13.99
C SER A 72 -1.06 -7.13 14.15
N ALA A 73 -1.12 -6.16 15.06
CA ALA A 73 -2.32 -5.33 15.28
C ALA A 73 -2.82 -4.70 13.96
N ARG A 74 -1.88 -4.32 13.08
CA ARG A 74 -2.14 -3.82 11.73
C ARG A 74 -2.89 -4.85 10.87
N ASN A 75 -2.34 -6.05 10.68
CA ASN A 75 -2.99 -7.07 9.85
C ASN A 75 -4.36 -7.47 10.42
N ILE A 76 -4.47 -7.58 11.75
CA ILE A 76 -5.75 -7.85 12.42
C ILE A 76 -6.76 -6.75 12.09
N ARG A 77 -6.38 -5.48 12.23
CA ARG A 77 -7.25 -4.32 11.96
C ARG A 77 -7.68 -4.26 10.49
N LEU A 78 -6.73 -4.38 9.56
CA LEU A 78 -7.00 -4.38 8.12
C LEU A 78 -7.95 -5.53 7.75
N THR A 79 -7.73 -6.72 8.31
CA THR A 79 -8.58 -7.88 8.04
C THR A 79 -10.00 -7.67 8.56
N GLN A 80 -10.15 -7.13 9.77
CA GLN A 80 -11.46 -6.78 10.32
C GLN A 80 -12.19 -5.77 9.41
N GLN A 81 -11.48 -4.75 8.91
CA GLN A 81 -12.05 -3.79 7.97
C GLN A 81 -12.46 -4.44 6.66
N ALA A 82 -11.60 -5.27 6.06
CA ALA A 82 -11.92 -6.00 4.84
C ALA A 82 -13.17 -6.90 4.98
N PHE A 83 -13.40 -7.48 6.16
CA PHE A 83 -14.62 -8.23 6.43
C PHE A 83 -15.86 -7.34 6.57
N GLN A 84 -15.73 -6.16 7.16
CA GLN A 84 -16.82 -5.18 7.18
C GLN A 84 -17.10 -4.61 5.78
N MET A 85 -16.08 -4.50 4.91
CA MET A 85 -16.24 -4.08 3.51
C MET A 85 -17.12 -5.02 2.68
N ARG A 86 -17.46 -6.22 3.16
CA ARG A 86 -18.43 -7.10 2.51
C ARG A 86 -19.89 -6.71 2.76
N LYS A 87 -20.17 -6.06 3.89
CA LYS A 87 -21.51 -5.58 4.24
C LYS A 87 -21.81 -4.24 3.55
N ALA A 88 -20.77 -3.43 3.36
CA ALA A 88 -20.83 -2.23 2.53
C ALA A 88 -20.64 -2.61 1.04
N THR A 89 -21.16 -1.81 0.12
CA THR A 89 -21.01 -2.02 -1.33
C THR A 89 -19.60 -1.61 -1.80
N ARG A 90 -18.56 -2.08 -1.10
CA ARG A 90 -17.16 -1.78 -1.35
C ARG A 90 -16.49 -2.89 -2.12
N THR A 91 -15.53 -2.52 -2.98
CA THR A 91 -14.70 -3.49 -3.70
C THR A 91 -13.26 -3.36 -3.23
N LEU A 92 -12.61 -4.49 -2.97
CA LEU A 92 -11.22 -4.57 -2.57
C LEU A 92 -10.45 -5.37 -3.62
N PHE A 93 -9.51 -4.72 -4.29
CA PHE A 93 -8.51 -5.34 -5.15
C PHE A 93 -7.22 -5.53 -4.37
N ILE A 94 -6.68 -6.74 -4.42
CA ILE A 94 -5.43 -7.12 -3.77
C ILE A 94 -4.54 -7.73 -4.85
N THR A 95 -3.43 -7.11 -5.17
CA THR A 95 -2.47 -7.72 -6.09
C THR A 95 -1.33 -8.36 -5.31
N ALA A 96 -0.75 -9.45 -5.82
CA ALA A 96 0.50 -9.99 -5.31
C ALA A 96 1.19 -10.84 -6.37
N GLN A 97 2.49 -11.03 -6.27
CA GLN A 97 3.18 -12.01 -7.12
C GLN A 97 2.84 -13.46 -6.74
N GLN A 98 2.67 -13.72 -5.44
CA GLN A 98 2.35 -15.04 -4.93
C GLN A 98 1.18 -14.95 -3.96
N GLN A 99 0.19 -15.81 -4.13
CA GLN A 99 -0.97 -15.85 -3.24
C GLN A 99 -0.55 -16.09 -1.79
N LYS A 100 0.46 -16.94 -1.54
CA LYS A 100 0.96 -17.29 -0.20
C LYS A 100 1.53 -16.10 0.59
N ALA A 101 1.93 -15.03 -0.08
CA ALA A 101 2.40 -13.81 0.57
C ALA A 101 1.24 -13.04 1.23
N ILE A 102 0.00 -13.29 0.80
CA ILE A 102 -1.20 -12.67 1.35
C ILE A 102 -1.64 -13.45 2.62
N ASP A 103 -1.99 -12.70 3.66
CA ASP A 103 -2.59 -13.23 4.88
C ASP A 103 -3.74 -14.23 4.56
N SER A 104 -3.74 -15.34 5.31
CA SER A 104 -4.61 -16.48 5.05
C SER A 104 -6.10 -16.15 5.13
N ARG A 105 -6.47 -15.13 5.90
CA ARG A 105 -7.85 -14.67 6.04
C ARG A 105 -8.37 -14.09 4.73
N TYR A 106 -7.60 -13.23 4.05
CA TYR A 106 -7.98 -12.75 2.72
C TYR A 106 -8.02 -13.88 1.69
N ARG A 107 -7.07 -14.82 1.75
CA ARG A 107 -7.02 -15.97 0.84
C ARG A 107 -8.22 -16.91 0.95
N LYS A 108 -8.89 -16.97 2.09
CA LYS A 108 -10.12 -17.78 2.26
C LYS A 108 -11.37 -17.04 1.81
N GLU A 109 -11.28 -15.72 1.72
CA GLU A 109 -12.41 -14.81 1.66
C GLU A 109 -12.49 -14.01 0.35
N TRP A 110 -11.72 -14.37 -0.67
CA TRP A 110 -11.89 -13.80 -2.00
C TRP A 110 -13.21 -14.25 -2.65
N ASN A 111 -13.78 -13.36 -3.46
CA ASN A 111 -14.92 -13.63 -4.34
C ASN A 111 -14.46 -13.92 -5.77
N ARG A 112 -13.38 -13.26 -6.19
CA ARG A 112 -12.76 -13.42 -7.49
C ARG A 112 -11.24 -13.56 -7.34
N LEU A 113 -10.66 -14.53 -8.02
CA LEU A 113 -9.22 -14.73 -8.13
C LEU A 113 -8.85 -14.58 -9.60
N ILE A 114 -7.90 -13.72 -9.92
CA ILE A 114 -7.47 -13.43 -11.28
C ILE A 114 -6.00 -13.83 -11.40
N PHE A 115 -5.69 -14.79 -12.25
CA PHE A 115 -4.32 -15.10 -12.62
C PHE A 115 -3.95 -14.32 -13.88
N CYS A 116 -2.86 -13.57 -13.80
CA CYS A 116 -2.35 -12.72 -14.86
C CYS A 116 -1.05 -13.33 -15.41
N SER A 117 -1.04 -13.62 -16.70
CA SER A 117 0.11 -14.09 -17.45
C SER A 117 0.36 -13.18 -18.65
N ARG A 118 1.59 -13.19 -19.14
CA ARG A 118 1.91 -12.64 -20.45
C ARG A 118 2.01 -13.80 -21.44
N VAL A 119 1.50 -13.61 -22.64
CA VAL A 119 1.64 -14.55 -23.74
C VAL A 119 2.45 -13.84 -24.82
N PRO A 120 3.56 -14.41 -25.28
CA PRO A 120 4.29 -13.84 -26.41
C PRO A 120 3.32 -13.66 -27.58
N ASP A 121 3.23 -12.45 -28.14
CA ASP A 121 2.70 -12.33 -29.49
C ASP A 121 3.64 -13.11 -30.42
N ASN A 122 3.17 -13.56 -31.58
CA ASN A 122 3.99 -14.25 -32.59
C ASN A 122 5.19 -13.41 -33.07
N SER A 123 5.34 -12.18 -32.58
CA SER A 123 6.52 -11.33 -32.73
C SER A 123 7.62 -11.74 -31.74
N LYS A 124 8.85 -11.95 -32.23
CA LYS A 124 10.04 -12.30 -31.40
C LYS A 124 10.51 -11.16 -30.45
N ALA A 125 9.78 -10.05 -30.37
CA ALA A 125 10.14 -8.92 -29.53
C ALA A 125 9.50 -9.08 -28.14
N GLU A 126 10.32 -9.13 -27.08
CA GLU A 126 9.86 -9.26 -25.69
C GLU A 126 8.93 -8.12 -25.24
N GLU A 127 8.97 -6.99 -25.94
CA GLU A 127 8.22 -5.78 -25.62
C GLU A 127 6.74 -5.80 -26.05
N LYS A 128 6.31 -6.80 -26.83
CA LYS A 128 4.95 -6.88 -27.39
C LYS A 128 4.25 -8.16 -26.96
N TRP A 129 4.14 -8.38 -25.65
CA TRP A 129 3.41 -9.55 -25.14
C TRP A 129 1.96 -9.17 -24.86
N ASP A 130 1.06 -10.02 -25.31
CA ASP A 130 -0.36 -9.94 -24.99
C ASP A 130 -0.57 -10.35 -23.53
N PHE A 131 -1.67 -9.89 -22.96
CA PHE A 131 -2.03 -10.16 -21.57
C PHE A 131 -3.16 -11.17 -21.51
N GLN A 132 -2.97 -12.24 -20.75
CA GLN A 132 -3.99 -13.24 -20.52
C GLN A 132 -4.41 -13.20 -19.05
N TYR A 133 -5.73 -13.17 -18.84
CA TYR A 133 -6.32 -13.15 -17.52
C TYR A 133 -7.27 -14.33 -17.36
N GLN A 134 -6.95 -15.21 -16.42
CA GLN A 134 -7.81 -16.32 -16.02
C GLN A 134 -8.54 -15.95 -14.73
N PHE A 135 -9.86 -15.91 -14.79
CA PHE A 135 -10.73 -15.61 -13.65
C PHE A 135 -11.22 -16.91 -13.05
N THR A 136 -11.10 -17.02 -11.74
CA THR A 136 -11.73 -18.03 -10.91
C THR A 136 -12.74 -17.31 -10.01
N ILE A 137 -14.00 -17.71 -10.12
CA ILE A 137 -15.15 -17.03 -9.54
C ILE A 137 -15.79 -17.94 -8.52
N LYS A 138 -15.88 -17.48 -7.26
CA LYS A 138 -16.63 -18.16 -6.20
C LYS A 138 -18.03 -17.56 -6.12
N ASP A 139 -19.06 -18.40 -6.25
CA ASP A 139 -20.45 -17.98 -5.98
C ASP A 139 -20.79 -18.04 -4.49
N LEU A 140 -22.03 -17.67 -4.14
CA LEU A 140 -22.51 -17.68 -2.75
C LEU A 140 -22.61 -19.10 -2.16
N ALA A 141 -22.77 -20.12 -3.01
CA ALA A 141 -22.79 -21.53 -2.61
C ALA A 141 -21.39 -22.15 -2.56
N GLY A 142 -20.34 -21.38 -2.86
CA GLY A 142 -18.96 -21.84 -2.90
C GLY A 142 -18.57 -22.59 -4.17
N ARG A 143 -19.42 -22.62 -5.20
CA ARG A 143 -19.09 -23.20 -6.51
C ARG A 143 -18.08 -22.33 -7.23
N ILE A 144 -17.24 -22.98 -8.01
CA ILE A 144 -16.13 -22.34 -8.72
C ILE A 144 -16.41 -22.34 -10.23
N PHE A 145 -16.33 -21.17 -10.84
CA PHE A 145 -16.41 -20.98 -12.29
C PHE A 145 -15.10 -20.41 -12.79
N ASN A 146 -14.64 -20.88 -13.96
CA ASN A 146 -13.44 -20.37 -14.59
C ASN A 146 -13.80 -19.69 -15.92
N SER A 147 -13.19 -18.54 -16.18
CA SER A 147 -13.23 -17.88 -17.49
C SER A 147 -11.87 -17.31 -17.83
N GLN A 148 -11.66 -16.98 -19.10
CA GLN A 148 -10.41 -16.44 -19.57
C GLN A 148 -10.67 -15.32 -20.58
N ILE A 149 -9.90 -14.25 -20.50
CA ILE A 149 -9.85 -13.20 -21.52
C ILE A 149 -8.40 -12.98 -21.94
N SER A 150 -8.22 -12.54 -23.18
CA SER A 150 -6.93 -12.08 -23.69
C SER A 150 -7.07 -10.64 -24.15
N LEU A 151 -6.10 -9.80 -23.79
CA LEU A 151 -6.00 -8.42 -24.24
C LEU A 151 -4.73 -8.26 -25.05
N LYS A 152 -4.87 -7.79 -26.29
CA LYS A 152 -3.72 -7.55 -27.15
C LYS A 152 -2.94 -6.34 -26.68
N PHE A 153 -1.61 -6.40 -26.76
CA PHE A 153 -0.73 -5.29 -26.37
C PHE A 153 -1.11 -3.98 -27.07
N ALA A 154 -1.39 -4.06 -28.38
CA ALA A 154 -1.77 -2.90 -29.18
C ALA A 154 -3.02 -2.19 -28.65
N ASP A 155 -4.00 -2.95 -28.16
CA ASP A 155 -5.27 -2.43 -27.67
C ASP A 155 -5.13 -1.79 -26.28
N VAL A 156 -4.22 -2.30 -25.46
CA VAL A 156 -4.06 -1.86 -24.07
C VAL A 156 -3.01 -0.77 -23.87
N LYS A 157 -2.10 -0.57 -24.82
CA LYS A 157 -1.02 0.42 -24.72
C LYS A 157 -1.51 1.82 -24.34
N LYS A 158 -2.70 2.20 -24.82
CA LYS A 158 -3.33 3.50 -24.50
C LYS A 158 -3.62 3.69 -23.01
N TYR A 159 -3.82 2.60 -22.26
CA TYR A 159 -4.13 2.63 -20.83
C TYR A 159 -2.91 2.71 -19.92
N PHE A 160 -1.68 2.57 -20.44
CA PHE A 160 -0.47 2.77 -19.64
C PHE A 160 -0.28 4.23 -19.20
N SER A 161 -1.01 5.17 -19.80
CA SER A 161 -1.08 6.55 -19.31
C SER A 161 -1.87 6.71 -18.00
N LEU A 162 -2.62 5.67 -17.59
CA LEU A 162 -3.47 5.70 -16.39
C LEU A 162 -2.72 5.32 -15.11
N PHE A 163 -1.47 4.88 -15.18
CA PHE A 163 -0.68 4.50 -14.01
C PHE A 163 0.81 4.54 -14.32
N ASP A 164 1.64 4.70 -13.29
CA ASP A 164 3.09 4.56 -13.44
C ASP A 164 3.50 3.09 -13.31
N THR A 165 4.08 2.54 -14.38
CA THR A 165 4.50 1.14 -14.45
C THR A 165 5.74 0.85 -13.61
N TYR A 166 6.55 1.87 -13.31
CA TYR A 166 7.80 1.74 -12.56
C TYR A 166 7.67 2.17 -11.10
N HIS A 167 6.46 2.49 -10.67
CA HIS A 167 6.21 2.92 -9.31
C HIS A 167 6.60 1.83 -8.30
N ILE A 168 7.46 2.20 -7.34
CA ILE A 168 7.83 1.33 -6.23
C ILE A 168 6.77 1.46 -5.15
N VAL A 169 6.05 0.36 -4.91
CA VAL A 169 5.02 0.32 -3.87
C VAL A 169 5.66 0.19 -2.49
N GLU A 170 5.49 1.21 -1.67
CA GLU A 170 5.99 1.23 -0.29
C GLU A 170 4.94 0.70 0.71
N PRO A 171 5.36 0.16 1.86
CA PRO A 171 4.44 -0.16 2.96
C PRO A 171 3.67 1.07 3.44
N ILE A 172 2.37 0.91 3.73
CA ILE A 172 1.50 2.01 4.20
C ILE A 172 2.04 2.63 5.52
N ASP A 173 2.80 1.87 6.31
CA ASP A 173 3.41 2.30 7.58
C ASP A 173 4.95 2.34 7.53
N LYS A 174 5.52 2.65 6.36
CA LYS A 174 6.97 2.73 6.13
C LYS A 174 7.70 3.47 7.25
N ASP A 175 7.29 4.70 7.57
CA ASP A 175 7.95 5.53 8.60
C ASP A 175 8.03 4.81 9.96
N LEU A 176 6.96 4.09 10.33
CA LEU A 176 6.91 3.36 11.60
C LEU A 176 7.83 2.15 11.59
N LEU A 177 7.95 1.46 10.45
CA LEU A 177 8.86 0.34 10.28
C LEU A 177 10.31 0.81 10.32
N GLU A 178 10.63 1.89 9.61
CA GLU A 178 11.95 2.54 9.65
C GLU A 178 12.32 2.97 11.07
N TYR A 179 11.41 3.64 11.78
CA TYR A 179 11.60 3.98 13.19
C TYR A 179 11.93 2.76 14.05
N LYS A 180 11.17 1.67 13.92
CA LYS A 180 11.39 0.44 14.69
C LYS A 180 12.70 -0.25 14.34
N MET A 181 13.18 -0.12 13.09
CA MET A 181 14.46 -0.66 12.66
C MET A 181 15.61 0.18 13.21
N ILE A 182 15.57 1.49 13.02
CA ILE A 182 16.58 2.42 13.49
C ILE A 182 16.69 2.35 15.02
N ARG A 183 15.58 2.31 15.75
CA ARG A 183 15.57 2.24 17.23
C ARG A 183 16.28 0.99 17.80
N LYS A 184 16.50 -0.07 17.02
CA LYS A 184 17.28 -1.23 17.45
C LYS A 184 18.80 -1.01 17.38
N ASN A 185 19.24 0.01 16.66
CA ASN A 185 20.63 0.43 16.55
C ASN A 185 20.78 1.78 17.26
N ALA A 186 21.39 1.78 18.45
CA ALA A 186 21.50 2.97 19.30
C ALA A 186 22.19 4.14 18.57
N ASP A 187 23.30 3.87 17.89
CA ASP A 187 24.09 4.91 17.20
C ASP A 187 23.30 5.54 16.05
N ALA A 188 22.70 4.71 15.19
CA ALA A 188 21.88 5.18 14.08
C ALA A 188 20.65 5.95 14.57
N TYR A 189 20.05 5.51 15.69
CA TYR A 189 18.93 6.21 16.31
C TYR A 189 19.35 7.57 16.88
N PHE A 190 20.48 7.62 17.58
CA PHE A 190 21.00 8.86 18.15
C PHE A 190 21.38 9.87 17.06
N GLN A 191 22.08 9.42 16.00
CA GLN A 191 22.35 10.22 14.81
C GLN A 191 21.06 10.78 14.21
N LYS A 192 20.03 9.95 14.05
CA LYS A 192 18.75 10.42 13.51
C LYS A 192 18.07 11.45 14.41
N CYS A 193 18.14 11.27 15.73
CA CYS A 193 17.61 12.24 16.68
C CYS A 193 18.37 13.57 16.64
N ASN A 194 19.69 13.56 16.42
CA ASN A 194 20.49 14.78 16.24
C ASN A 194 20.11 15.52 14.95
N GLU A 195 19.98 14.82 13.82
CA GLU A 195 19.50 15.42 12.56
C GLU A 195 18.13 16.12 12.75
N ILE A 196 17.20 15.45 13.44
CA ILE A 196 15.88 16.02 13.73
C ILE A 196 16.01 17.22 14.69
N ALA A 197 16.90 17.13 15.68
CA ALA A 197 17.14 18.22 16.63
C ALA A 197 17.68 19.48 15.93
N GLU A 198 18.57 19.35 14.95
CA GLU A 198 19.05 20.49 14.15
C GLU A 198 17.91 21.19 13.41
N ILE A 199 17.08 20.44 12.68
CA ILE A 199 15.91 20.97 11.96
C ILE A 199 14.95 21.68 12.93
N VAL A 200 14.68 21.07 14.08
CA VAL A 200 13.78 21.64 15.09
C VAL A 200 14.39 22.89 15.73
N ARG A 201 15.71 22.91 15.98
CA ARG A 201 16.43 24.07 16.51
C ARG A 201 16.32 25.26 15.55
N GLU A 202 16.52 25.03 14.26
CA GLU A 202 16.33 26.06 13.22
C GLU A 202 14.90 26.62 13.20
N ASN A 203 13.89 25.77 13.34
CA ASN A 203 12.48 26.19 13.35
C ASN A 203 12.07 26.91 14.63
N ILE A 204 12.68 26.58 15.78
CA ILE A 204 12.38 27.21 17.07
C ILE A 204 13.14 28.55 17.23
N GLY A 205 14.35 28.65 16.66
CA GLY A 205 15.24 29.80 16.84
C GLY A 205 15.79 29.88 18.27
N ASP A 206 15.89 31.10 18.80
CA ASP A 206 16.44 31.37 20.15
C ASP A 206 15.46 31.07 21.29
N GLU A 207 14.24 30.63 20.97
CA GLU A 207 13.23 30.36 21.98
C GLU A 207 13.51 29.08 22.76
N ARG A 208 13.15 29.07 24.06
CA ARG A 208 13.37 27.91 24.92
C ARG A 208 12.60 26.69 24.39
N PRO A 209 13.27 25.53 24.17
CA PRO A 209 12.59 24.32 23.73
C PRO A 209 11.72 23.77 24.86
N THR A 210 10.40 23.81 24.68
CA THR A 210 9.44 23.12 25.56
C THR A 210 8.99 21.80 24.92
N ARG A 211 8.60 20.80 25.72
CA ARG A 211 8.11 19.51 25.20
C ARG A 211 6.98 19.67 24.18
N SER A 212 6.04 20.57 24.45
CA SER A 212 4.90 20.81 23.56
C SER A 212 5.34 21.40 22.22
N ARG A 213 6.28 22.36 22.24
CA ARG A 213 6.80 23.00 21.03
C ARG A 213 7.66 22.03 20.22
N VAL A 214 8.60 21.33 20.85
CA VAL A 214 9.42 20.31 20.18
C VAL A 214 8.53 19.26 19.51
N ARG A 215 7.51 18.76 20.22
CA ARG A 215 6.56 17.81 19.64
C ARG A 215 5.83 18.36 18.41
N ALA A 216 5.42 19.62 18.45
CA ALA A 216 4.74 20.26 17.32
C ALA A 216 5.69 20.42 16.12
N GLU A 217 6.93 20.87 16.35
CA GLU A 217 7.92 21.08 15.29
C GLU A 217 8.43 19.77 14.68
N VAL A 218 8.66 18.73 15.47
CA VAL A 218 8.97 17.37 14.97
C VAL A 218 7.88 16.88 14.02
N PHE A 219 6.61 17.10 14.39
CA PHE A 219 5.47 16.69 13.56
C PHE A 219 5.34 17.54 12.29
N LYS A 220 5.52 18.86 12.39
CA LYS A 220 5.51 19.77 11.23
C LYS A 220 6.62 19.44 10.23
N ALA A 221 7.79 19.02 10.72
CA ALA A 221 8.91 18.58 9.91
C ALA A 221 8.70 17.20 9.27
N GLY A 222 7.53 16.56 9.46
CA GLY A 222 7.17 15.30 8.84
C GLY A 222 7.72 14.06 9.56
N PHE A 223 8.30 14.21 10.75
CA PHE A 223 8.81 13.08 11.52
C PHE A 223 7.75 12.47 12.43
N LEU A 224 7.94 11.20 12.76
CA LEU A 224 7.07 10.52 13.71
C LEU A 224 7.14 11.14 15.09
N ARG A 225 5.96 11.24 15.73
CA ARG A 225 5.80 11.68 17.13
C ARG A 225 6.56 10.84 18.15
N TYR A 226 7.28 9.79 17.76
CA TYR A 226 8.04 8.95 18.68
C TYR A 226 9.44 9.49 18.94
N TYR A 227 9.93 10.41 18.10
CA TYR A 227 11.25 11.03 18.26
C TYR A 227 11.28 12.18 19.28
N TYR A 228 10.13 12.80 19.61
CA TYR A 228 10.14 14.10 20.29
C TYR A 228 10.73 14.11 21.70
N GLU A 229 10.61 13.02 22.48
CA GLU A 229 11.18 12.99 23.84
C GLU A 229 12.72 13.02 23.77
N ASP A 230 13.31 12.20 22.92
CA ASP A 230 14.77 12.13 22.77
C ASP A 230 15.32 13.41 22.13
N VAL A 231 14.65 13.94 21.11
CA VAL A 231 14.98 15.24 20.50
C VAL A 231 14.88 16.37 21.53
N TYR A 232 13.87 16.37 22.39
CA TYR A 232 13.72 17.36 23.47
C TYR A 232 14.88 17.27 24.47
N LEU A 233 15.35 16.06 24.80
CA LEU A 233 16.47 15.86 25.70
C LEU A 233 17.79 16.33 25.08
N ILE A 234 18.03 16.06 23.80
CA ILE A 234 19.18 16.56 23.04
C ILE A 234 19.19 18.09 23.00
N LEU A 235 18.05 18.73 22.69
CA LEU A 235 17.94 20.19 22.62
C LEU A 235 18.14 20.90 23.97
N ASN A 236 18.09 20.18 25.09
CA ASN A 236 18.33 20.69 26.43
C ASN A 236 19.68 20.21 27.01
N ASP A 237 20.56 19.66 26.17
CA ASP A 237 21.88 19.12 26.56
C ASP A 237 21.80 18.07 27.69
N LYS A 238 20.70 17.31 27.74
CA LYS A 238 20.48 16.26 28.76
C LYS A 238 20.96 14.88 28.32
N ILE A 239 21.31 14.73 27.05
CA ILE A 239 21.96 13.56 26.48
C ILE A 239 23.13 14.09 25.65
N SER A 240 24.34 13.96 26.17
CA SER A 240 25.59 14.14 25.42
C SER A 240 26.13 12.77 25.02
N ASP A 241 26.76 12.67 23.84
CA ASP A 241 27.37 11.44 23.30
C ASP A 241 27.95 10.53 24.41
N VAL A 242 27.38 9.32 24.52
CA VAL A 242 27.93 8.21 25.34
C VAL A 242 28.68 7.26 24.43
#